data_AF-A0A9D3YSL7-F1
#
_entry.id   AF-A0A9D3YSL7-F1
#
_cell.length_a   1.000
_cell.length_b   1.000
_cell.length_c   1.000
_cell.angle_alpha   90.00
_cell.angle_beta   90.00
_cell.angle_gamma   90.00
#
_symmetry.space_group_name_H-M   'P 1'
#
loop_
_entity.id
_entity.type
_entity.pdbx_description
1 polymer ?
#
loop_
_entity_poly.entity_id
_entity_poly.type
_entity_poly.pdbx_seq_one_letter_code
_entity_poly.pdbx_strand_id
1 'polypeptide(L)'
;MATFSQPTIESGSDMVQDFLCSTCEEKKLEESADYYCESCVKFFCRKCIDLHSQLFTQHSHHGRGDMKKWPVAKKMEDFLLKCDVHKEENNEMFCEDHSQLCCNKCAILNHRTCKTVILLSDLVKNTRTDLKQVSVTIQTTLAKLKELQENQEDSIQTLLSSYDEQLHKIQENRKKIIAALNKLEQKAMQELKDTLTKLQAPLDRDIDKCSTLQDELKQLGEAIHDIGDKNKQELSLIASIKCKEKIQQFEKYQKENFVEIKSVISFQPNNKIVEYLSKLSGLGMTLTVMQNPDKVIRMDRKSMDGKSEYDVRTEGELKCTIRDICVLSSGQVLVTDQYNRKVKLLSQTYQVVSHCSVSDPQLKIPLGICQITPSEFGIAVSPKSTHGDGFLPSKILFIKVNNSQLVKDRILEFQHYCNSIVYQKGDLFLTSGNALFKYKLSDTCTLVSKLHEDKSDKDTGRYYVGFVFIHKKCIIKSH
;
A
#
# COMPACT_ATOMS: atom_id res chain seq x y z
N MET A 1 6.12 -50.56 3.16
CA MET A 1 7.41 -50.50 3.87
C MET A 1 8.51 -50.57 2.82
N ALA A 2 8.97 -49.41 2.35
CA ALA A 2 10.07 -49.31 1.37
C ALA A 2 11.30 -48.84 2.14
N THR A 3 12.32 -49.69 2.16
CA THR A 3 13.59 -49.52 2.85
C THR A 3 14.46 -48.49 2.13
N PHE A 4 14.76 -47.39 2.82
CA PHE A 4 15.78 -46.43 2.42
C PHE A 4 17.18 -47.04 2.61
N SER A 5 17.93 -47.17 1.53
CA SER A 5 19.36 -47.50 1.56
C SER A 5 20.15 -46.19 1.68
N GLN A 6 20.93 -46.03 2.75
CA GLN A 6 21.86 -44.91 2.92
C GLN A 6 22.99 -44.98 1.87
N PRO A 7 23.50 -43.84 1.36
CA PRO A 7 24.71 -43.84 0.55
C PRO A 7 25.95 -43.95 1.46
N THR A 8 26.76 -44.96 1.18
CA THR A 8 28.07 -45.22 1.79
C THR A 8 29.04 -44.10 1.42
N ILE A 9 29.69 -43.51 2.42
CA ILE A 9 30.76 -42.52 2.25
C ILE A 9 32.05 -43.29 1.96
N GLU A 10 32.49 -43.28 0.70
CA GLU A 10 33.85 -43.68 0.35
C GLU A 10 34.77 -42.46 0.28
N SER A 11 35.84 -42.55 1.08
CA SER A 11 36.95 -41.62 1.17
C SER A 11 37.82 -41.65 -0.09
N GLY A 12 38.02 -40.48 -0.72
CA GLY A 12 39.01 -40.33 -1.77
C GLY A 12 38.98 -38.91 -2.33
N SER A 13 40.10 -38.21 -2.24
CA SER A 13 40.34 -36.90 -2.81
C SER A 13 40.15 -36.93 -4.32
N ASP A 14 39.05 -36.39 -4.85
CA ASP A 14 38.97 -35.79 -6.17
C ASP A 14 37.76 -34.83 -6.17
N MET A 15 37.99 -33.52 -6.29
CA MET A 15 36.94 -32.61 -6.73
C MET A 15 36.67 -32.94 -8.20
N VAL A 16 35.83 -33.93 -8.47
CA VAL A 16 35.35 -34.24 -9.81
C VAL A 16 34.45 -33.08 -10.24
N GLN A 17 35.00 -32.18 -11.04
CA GLN A 17 34.20 -31.23 -11.78
C GLN A 17 33.42 -32.04 -12.82
N ASP A 18 32.13 -32.27 -12.58
CA ASP A 18 31.30 -33.04 -13.51
C ASP A 18 30.99 -32.19 -14.76
N PHE A 19 31.76 -32.44 -15.81
CA PHE A 19 31.53 -31.85 -17.12
C PHE A 19 30.32 -32.50 -17.78
N LEU A 20 29.45 -31.71 -18.41
CA LEU A 20 28.32 -32.25 -19.18
C LEU A 20 28.74 -32.58 -20.62
N CYS A 21 28.13 -33.61 -21.18
CA CYS A 21 28.30 -33.97 -22.59
C CYS A 21 27.71 -32.87 -23.49
N SER A 22 28.55 -32.24 -24.31
CA SER A 22 28.15 -31.11 -25.17
C SER A 22 27.04 -31.48 -26.15
N THR A 23 27.00 -32.73 -26.62
CA THR A 23 25.95 -33.20 -27.54
C THR A 23 24.62 -33.49 -26.82
N CYS A 24 24.67 -33.92 -25.56
CA CYS A 24 23.48 -34.15 -24.74
C CYS A 24 22.88 -32.82 -24.26
N GLU A 25 23.75 -31.85 -23.92
CA GLU A 25 23.35 -30.50 -23.52
C GLU A 25 22.60 -29.78 -24.66
N GLU A 26 23.09 -29.87 -25.91
CA GLU A 26 22.36 -29.38 -27.10
C GLU A 26 20.95 -29.99 -27.23
N LYS A 27 20.72 -31.18 -26.65
CA LYS A 27 19.43 -31.89 -26.62
C LYS A 27 18.67 -31.73 -25.30
N LYS A 28 19.11 -30.84 -24.40
CA LYS A 28 18.56 -30.63 -23.05
C LYS A 28 18.56 -31.90 -22.16
N LEU A 29 19.56 -32.76 -22.33
CA LEU A 29 19.80 -33.93 -21.50
C LEU A 29 21.02 -33.68 -20.61
N GLU A 30 20.86 -33.89 -19.30
CA GLU A 30 21.93 -33.74 -18.31
C GLU A 30 22.68 -35.07 -18.15
N GLU A 31 23.63 -35.32 -19.06
CA GLU A 31 24.47 -36.52 -19.04
C GLU A 31 25.93 -36.13 -18.81
N SER A 32 26.58 -36.76 -17.83
CA SER A 32 27.99 -36.51 -17.51
C SER A 32 28.92 -36.96 -18.63
N ALA A 33 29.96 -36.18 -18.88
CA ALA A 33 31.01 -36.48 -19.82
C ALA A 33 32.11 -37.33 -19.18
N ASP A 34 32.65 -38.24 -19.98
CA ASP A 34 33.73 -39.15 -19.61
C ASP A 34 34.98 -38.91 -20.47
N TYR A 35 34.83 -38.24 -21.61
CA TYR A 35 35.87 -38.04 -22.62
C TYR A 35 35.86 -36.61 -23.16
N TYR A 36 37.03 -36.12 -23.51
CA TYR A 36 37.24 -34.88 -24.21
C TYR A 36 37.91 -35.15 -25.56
N CYS A 37 37.39 -34.57 -26.64
CA CYS A 37 38.04 -34.61 -27.95
C CYS A 37 38.86 -33.33 -28.15
N GLU A 38 40.18 -33.47 -28.33
CA GLU A 38 41.09 -32.33 -28.51
C GLU A 38 40.86 -31.62 -29.85
N SER A 39 40.57 -32.40 -30.90
CA SER A 39 40.33 -31.89 -32.25
C SER A 39 39.01 -31.10 -32.35
N CYS A 40 37.99 -31.48 -31.59
CA CYS A 40 36.68 -30.82 -31.60
C CYS A 40 36.46 -29.83 -30.46
N VAL A 41 37.31 -29.84 -29.43
CA VAL A 41 37.17 -29.03 -28.22
C VAL A 41 35.79 -29.22 -27.55
N LYS A 42 35.30 -30.47 -27.53
CA LYS A 42 33.98 -30.84 -26.97
C LYS A 42 34.08 -31.99 -25.98
N PHE A 43 33.15 -32.03 -25.03
CA PHE A 43 33.01 -33.08 -24.02
C PHE A 43 31.94 -34.09 -24.44
N PHE A 44 32.20 -35.37 -24.19
CA PHE A 44 31.33 -36.46 -24.60
C PHE A 44 31.12 -37.47 -23.47
N CYS A 45 29.87 -37.90 -23.28
CA CYS A 45 29.57 -39.11 -22.51
C CYS A 45 29.99 -40.35 -23.30
N ARG A 46 30.04 -41.52 -22.65
CA ARG A 46 30.47 -42.77 -23.29
C ARG A 46 29.75 -43.07 -24.62
N LYS A 47 28.42 -42.90 -24.66
CA LYS A 47 27.63 -43.16 -25.89
C LYS A 47 28.00 -42.21 -27.03
N CYS A 48 28.22 -40.94 -26.71
CA CYS A 48 28.53 -39.94 -27.73
C CYS A 48 29.97 -40.08 -28.25
N ILE A 49 30.93 -40.46 -27.40
CA ILE A 49 32.31 -40.69 -27.84
C ILE A 49 32.44 -41.95 -28.71
N ASP A 50 31.68 -43.01 -28.42
CA ASP A 50 31.71 -44.25 -29.20
C ASP A 50 31.23 -44.00 -30.65
N LEU A 51 30.19 -43.18 -30.83
CA LEU A 51 29.75 -42.74 -32.16
C LEU A 51 30.72 -41.75 -32.80
N HIS A 52 31.24 -40.80 -32.01
CA HIS A 52 32.18 -39.80 -32.51
C HIS A 52 33.48 -40.42 -33.03
N SER A 53 34.04 -41.39 -32.31
CA SER A 53 35.29 -42.09 -32.68
C SER A 53 35.13 -42.99 -33.90
N GLN A 54 33.92 -43.54 -34.15
CA GLN A 54 33.63 -44.30 -35.37
C GLN A 54 33.61 -43.42 -36.62
N LEU A 55 33.14 -42.17 -36.48
CA LEU A 55 33.03 -41.22 -37.58
C LEU A 55 34.34 -40.43 -37.80
N PHE A 56 35.09 -40.18 -36.72
CA PHE A 56 36.29 -39.36 -36.71
C PHE A 56 37.47 -40.13 -36.12
N THR A 57 37.94 -41.13 -36.87
CA THR A 57 39.02 -42.05 -36.44
C THR A 57 40.38 -41.38 -36.23
N GLN A 58 40.59 -40.18 -36.79
CA GLN A 58 41.83 -39.41 -36.68
C GLN A 58 41.86 -38.44 -35.49
N HIS A 59 40.75 -38.29 -34.76
CA HIS A 59 40.68 -37.36 -33.63
C HIS A 59 41.33 -37.97 -32.38
N SER A 60 41.98 -37.10 -31.59
CA SER A 60 42.52 -37.49 -30.28
C SER A 60 41.47 -37.34 -29.19
N HIS A 61 41.28 -38.41 -28.42
CA HIS A 61 40.29 -38.49 -27.35
C HIS A 61 40.97 -38.78 -26.01
N HIS A 62 40.70 -37.95 -25.01
CA HIS A 62 41.30 -38.03 -23.68
C HIS A 62 40.20 -38.38 -22.67
N GLY A 63 40.31 -39.53 -22.01
CA GLY A 63 39.38 -39.93 -20.95
C GLY A 63 39.61 -39.17 -19.64
N ARG A 64 38.78 -39.42 -18.63
CA ARG A 64 38.93 -38.85 -17.27
C ARG A 64 40.33 -39.06 -16.65
N GLY A 65 41.06 -40.12 -17.02
CA GLY A 65 42.44 -40.36 -16.56
C GLY A 65 43.49 -39.36 -17.10
N ASP A 66 43.19 -38.62 -18.17
CA ASP A 66 44.07 -37.65 -18.83
C ASP A 66 43.57 -36.20 -18.65
N MET A 67 42.90 -35.89 -17.53
CA MET A 67 42.18 -34.64 -17.29
C MET A 67 43.04 -33.36 -17.43
N LYS A 68 44.37 -33.46 -17.28
CA LYS A 68 45.33 -32.36 -17.51
C LYS A 68 45.32 -31.84 -18.96
N LYS A 69 44.89 -32.66 -19.93
CA LYS A 69 44.79 -32.29 -21.35
C LYS A 69 43.46 -31.64 -21.70
N TRP A 70 42.52 -31.55 -20.74
CA TRP A 70 41.22 -30.93 -20.97
C TRP A 70 41.37 -29.39 -20.92
N PRO A 71 40.71 -28.64 -21.81
CA PRO A 71 40.86 -27.18 -21.91
C PRO A 71 40.34 -26.47 -20.68
N VAL A 72 39.51 -27.11 -19.85
CA VAL A 72 39.06 -26.54 -18.58
C VAL A 72 40.18 -26.55 -17.54
N ALA A 73 41.03 -27.58 -17.49
CA ALA A 73 42.20 -27.58 -16.62
C ALA A 73 43.13 -26.40 -16.98
N LYS A 74 43.38 -26.19 -18.28
CA LYS A 74 44.20 -25.07 -18.76
C LYS A 74 43.56 -23.71 -18.54
N LYS A 75 42.24 -23.55 -18.78
CA LYS A 75 41.50 -22.31 -18.51
C LYS A 75 41.40 -21.99 -17.02
N MET A 76 41.30 -23.01 -16.17
CA MET A 76 41.22 -22.85 -14.72
C MET A 76 42.60 -22.53 -14.14
N GLU A 77 43.66 -23.16 -14.64
CA GLU A 77 45.05 -22.76 -14.36
C GLU A 77 45.27 -21.30 -14.77
N ASP A 78 44.94 -20.92 -16.01
CA ASP A 78 45.04 -19.54 -16.48
C ASP A 78 44.21 -18.57 -15.61
N PHE A 79 42.99 -18.95 -15.22
CA PHE A 79 42.14 -18.14 -14.35
C PHE A 79 42.73 -17.94 -12.94
N LEU A 80 43.33 -18.98 -12.36
CA LEU A 80 43.94 -18.92 -11.03
C LEU A 80 45.30 -18.18 -11.04
N LEU A 81 46.03 -18.28 -12.14
CA LEU A 81 47.37 -17.72 -12.29
C LEU A 81 47.35 -16.26 -12.73
N LYS A 82 46.38 -15.82 -13.54
CA LYS A 82 46.37 -14.45 -14.06
C LYS A 82 45.93 -13.42 -13.04
N CYS A 83 46.54 -12.24 -13.12
CA CYS A 83 46.15 -11.11 -12.30
C CYS A 83 44.81 -10.54 -12.77
N ASP A 84 43.88 -10.31 -11.82
CA ASP A 84 42.54 -9.77 -12.10
C ASP A 84 42.59 -8.38 -12.77
N VAL A 85 43.64 -7.59 -12.48
CA VAL A 85 43.85 -6.24 -13.02
C VAL A 85 44.72 -6.27 -14.28
N HIS A 86 45.79 -7.08 -14.29
CA HIS A 86 46.76 -7.15 -15.38
C HIS A 86 46.69 -8.54 -16.03
N LYS A 87 45.70 -8.75 -16.91
CA LYS A 87 45.35 -10.06 -17.47
C LYS A 87 46.47 -10.80 -18.22
N GLU A 88 47.53 -10.09 -18.62
CA GLU A 88 48.71 -10.70 -19.29
C GLU A 88 49.75 -11.21 -18.28
N GLU A 89 49.74 -10.68 -17.06
CA GLU A 89 50.70 -11.01 -15.99
C GLU A 89 50.17 -12.10 -15.07
N ASN A 90 51.10 -12.88 -14.49
CA ASN A 90 50.76 -13.87 -13.48
C ASN A 90 50.83 -13.26 -12.07
N ASN A 91 49.97 -13.74 -11.16
CA ASN A 91 50.08 -13.48 -9.74
C ASN A 91 51.28 -14.26 -9.19
N GLU A 92 52.25 -13.53 -8.64
CA GLU A 92 53.49 -14.10 -8.09
C GLU A 92 53.66 -13.75 -6.60
N MET A 93 52.88 -12.79 -6.11
CA MET A 93 52.96 -12.27 -4.76
C MET A 93 51.58 -12.21 -4.08
N PHE A 94 51.58 -12.16 -2.76
CA PHE A 94 50.43 -11.94 -1.92
C PHE A 94 50.67 -10.70 -1.04
N CYS A 95 49.73 -9.76 -1.04
CA CYS A 95 49.75 -8.60 -0.16
C CYS A 95 48.90 -8.92 1.08
N GLU A 96 49.52 -8.94 2.27
CA GLU A 96 48.80 -9.25 3.51
C GLU A 96 47.86 -8.11 3.93
N ASP A 97 48.29 -6.86 3.73
CA ASP A 97 47.52 -5.67 4.11
C ASP A 97 46.13 -5.63 3.45
N HIS A 98 46.02 -6.20 2.24
CA HIS A 98 44.78 -6.28 1.47
C HIS A 98 44.23 -7.72 1.37
N SER A 99 44.97 -8.71 1.87
CA SER A 99 44.67 -10.14 1.74
C SER A 99 44.38 -10.56 0.29
N GLN A 100 45.20 -10.10 -0.67
CA GLN A 100 44.96 -10.28 -2.11
C GLN A 100 46.22 -10.76 -2.86
N LEU A 101 46.01 -11.57 -3.92
CA LEU A 101 47.05 -11.91 -4.90
C LEU A 101 47.41 -10.70 -5.77
N CYS A 102 48.70 -10.57 -6.12
CA CYS A 102 49.18 -9.49 -6.97
C CYS A 102 50.33 -9.94 -7.90
N CYS A 103 50.37 -9.35 -9.10
CA CYS A 103 51.50 -9.44 -10.02
C CYS A 103 52.53 -8.33 -9.74
N ASN A 104 53.68 -8.39 -10.40
CA ASN A 104 54.75 -7.38 -10.29
C ASN A 104 54.26 -5.94 -10.54
N LYS A 105 53.38 -5.74 -11.54
CA LYS A 105 52.80 -4.42 -11.82
C LYS A 105 51.90 -3.93 -10.68
N CYS A 106 51.04 -4.79 -10.12
CA CYS A 106 50.21 -4.45 -8.96
C CYS A 106 51.06 -4.11 -7.72
N ALA A 107 52.14 -4.87 -7.47
CA ALA A 107 53.03 -4.61 -6.35
C ALA A 107 53.65 -3.20 -6.43
N ILE A 108 54.08 -2.78 -7.62
CA ILE A 108 54.72 -1.46 -7.84
C ILE A 108 53.71 -0.31 -7.88
N LEU A 109 52.52 -0.53 -8.43
CA LEU A 109 51.55 0.55 -8.67
C LEU A 109 50.53 0.71 -7.54
N ASN A 110 50.02 -0.40 -7.00
CA ASN A 110 48.89 -0.40 -6.07
C ASN A 110 49.28 -0.79 -4.64
N HIS A 111 50.36 -1.57 -4.47
CA HIS A 111 50.80 -2.05 -3.16
C HIS A 111 52.18 -1.53 -2.74
N ARG A 112 52.70 -0.48 -3.39
CA ARG A 112 54.04 0.08 -3.10
C ARG A 112 54.20 0.56 -1.65
N THR A 113 53.12 1.03 -1.05
CA THR A 113 53.09 1.52 0.33
C THR A 113 52.63 0.46 1.33
N CYS A 114 52.32 -0.75 0.86
CA CYS A 114 51.98 -1.87 1.74
C CYS A 114 53.23 -2.34 2.48
N LYS A 115 53.03 -2.73 3.74
CA LYS A 115 54.09 -3.15 4.65
C LYS A 115 54.56 -4.56 4.35
N THR A 116 53.65 -5.44 3.93
CA THR A 116 53.97 -6.85 3.71
C THR A 116 53.42 -7.34 2.37
N VAL A 117 54.34 -7.54 1.42
CA VAL A 117 54.11 -8.20 0.14
C VAL A 117 55.08 -9.36 0.06
N ILE A 118 54.56 -10.59 -0.02
CA ILE A 118 55.34 -11.83 0.10
C ILE A 118 55.25 -12.60 -1.21
N LEU A 119 56.34 -13.24 -1.63
CA LEU A 119 56.34 -14.18 -2.75
C LEU A 119 55.49 -15.41 -2.44
N LEU A 120 54.64 -15.81 -3.37
CA LEU A 120 53.78 -16.99 -3.20
C LEU A 120 54.59 -18.26 -2.95
N SER A 121 55.77 -18.38 -3.56
CA SER A 121 56.69 -19.51 -3.34
C SER A 121 57.13 -19.65 -1.89
N ASP A 122 57.21 -18.56 -1.14
CA ASP A 122 57.60 -18.56 0.27
C ASP A 122 56.39 -18.69 1.19
N LEU A 123 55.25 -18.13 0.79
CA LEU A 123 53.98 -18.32 1.48
C LEU A 123 53.55 -19.80 1.47
N VAL A 124 53.67 -20.49 0.33
CA VAL A 124 53.30 -21.92 0.18
C VAL A 124 54.17 -22.82 1.07
N LYS A 125 55.47 -22.51 1.20
CA LYS A 125 56.37 -23.28 2.10
C LYS A 125 55.97 -23.18 3.57
N ASN A 126 55.38 -22.04 3.95
CA ASN A 126 55.06 -21.71 5.34
C ASN A 126 53.57 -21.88 5.69
N THR A 127 52.72 -22.17 4.72
CA THR A 127 51.26 -22.28 4.92
C THR A 127 50.80 -23.71 4.70
N ARG A 128 50.17 -24.30 5.73
CA ARG A 128 49.47 -25.57 5.62
C ARG A 128 47.97 -25.30 5.48
N THR A 129 47.52 -25.03 4.25
CA THR A 129 46.11 -24.76 3.97
C THR A 129 45.30 -26.04 4.11
N ASP A 130 44.31 -26.07 5.01
CA ASP A 130 43.34 -27.16 5.06
C ASP A 130 42.31 -26.99 3.93
N LEU A 131 42.64 -27.54 2.76
CA LEU A 131 41.78 -27.53 1.58
C LEU A 131 40.41 -28.16 1.86
N LYS A 132 40.30 -29.08 2.84
CA LYS A 132 39.01 -29.66 3.24
C LYS A 132 38.15 -28.62 3.92
N GLN A 133 38.72 -27.81 4.82
CA GLN A 133 38.00 -26.72 5.48
C GLN A 133 37.52 -25.64 4.48
N VAL A 134 38.37 -25.29 3.50
CA VAL A 134 37.99 -24.37 2.42
C VAL A 134 36.85 -24.95 1.58
N SER A 135 36.93 -26.24 1.21
CA SER A 135 35.88 -26.93 0.46
C SER A 135 34.54 -26.94 1.21
N VAL A 136 34.53 -27.25 2.51
CA VAL A 136 33.32 -27.22 3.36
C VAL A 136 32.74 -25.81 3.43
N THR A 137 33.59 -24.79 3.53
CA THR A 137 33.18 -23.38 3.56
C THR A 137 32.53 -22.96 2.24
N ILE A 138 33.10 -23.37 1.11
CA ILE A 138 32.54 -23.12 -0.22
C ILE A 138 31.16 -23.78 -0.35
N GLN A 139 31.02 -25.06 -0.01
CA GLN A 139 29.74 -25.77 -0.11
C GLN A 139 28.66 -25.14 0.77
N THR A 140 29.01 -24.78 2.00
CA THR A 140 28.09 -24.10 2.92
C THR A 140 27.68 -22.72 2.39
N THR A 141 28.60 -21.98 1.76
CA THR A 141 28.32 -20.67 1.18
C THR A 141 27.42 -20.78 -0.05
N LEU A 142 27.68 -21.76 -0.93
CA LEU A 142 26.84 -22.03 -2.10
C LEU A 142 25.41 -22.40 -1.70
N ALA A 143 25.22 -23.20 -0.65
CA ALA A 143 23.89 -23.53 -0.13
C ALA A 143 23.15 -22.28 0.36
N LYS A 144 23.83 -21.40 1.12
CA LYS A 144 23.25 -20.13 1.59
C LYS A 144 22.91 -19.17 0.44
N LEU A 145 23.74 -19.12 -0.60
CA LEU A 145 23.48 -18.30 -1.79
C LEU A 145 22.24 -18.80 -2.54
N LYS A 146 22.08 -20.12 -2.65
CA LYS A 146 20.90 -20.73 -3.26
C LYS A 146 19.63 -20.43 -2.45
N GLU A 147 19.67 -20.60 -1.13
CA GLU A 147 18.56 -20.25 -0.23
C GLU A 147 18.19 -18.76 -0.35
N LEU A 148 19.19 -17.87 -0.42
CA LEU A 148 18.96 -16.44 -0.61
C LEU A 148 18.28 -16.15 -1.96
N GLN A 149 18.70 -16.84 -3.03
CA GLN A 149 18.10 -16.69 -4.35
C GLN A 149 16.64 -17.13 -4.34
N GLU A 150 16.35 -18.32 -3.81
CA GLU A 150 14.98 -18.86 -3.71
C GLU A 150 14.07 -17.93 -2.89
N ASN A 151 14.57 -17.43 -1.74
CA ASN A 151 13.84 -16.46 -0.93
C ASN A 151 13.55 -15.13 -1.67
N GLN A 152 14.47 -14.66 -2.51
CA GLN A 152 14.26 -13.46 -3.32
C GLN A 152 13.23 -13.71 -4.43
N GLU A 153 13.27 -14.87 -5.07
CA GLU A 153 12.29 -15.28 -6.09
C GLU A 153 10.88 -15.35 -5.48
N ASP A 154 10.72 -15.98 -4.31
CA ASP A 154 9.45 -16.03 -3.57
C ASP A 154 8.96 -14.65 -3.13
N SER A 155 9.88 -13.77 -2.72
CA SER A 155 9.56 -12.39 -2.35
C SER A 155 9.02 -11.60 -3.54
N ILE A 156 9.62 -11.78 -4.73
CA ILE A 156 9.16 -11.16 -5.98
C ILE A 156 7.76 -11.69 -6.32
N GLN A 157 7.54 -13.01 -6.23
CA GLN A 157 6.25 -13.61 -6.54
C GLN A 157 5.14 -13.11 -5.60
N THR A 158 5.45 -12.97 -4.32
CA THR A 158 4.54 -12.40 -3.32
C THR A 158 4.22 -10.94 -3.61
N LEU A 159 5.23 -10.14 -3.99
CA LEU A 159 5.06 -8.74 -4.36
C LEU A 159 4.15 -8.58 -5.59
N LEU A 160 4.34 -9.39 -6.62
CA LEU A 160 3.50 -9.39 -7.82
C LEU A 160 2.06 -9.77 -7.49
N SER A 161 1.86 -10.81 -6.68
CA SER A 161 0.52 -11.24 -6.26
C SER A 161 -0.19 -10.14 -5.45
N SER A 162 0.54 -9.46 -4.56
CA SER A 162 0.01 -8.33 -3.79
C SER A 162 -0.35 -7.14 -4.67
N TYR A 163 0.46 -6.85 -5.68
CA TYR A 163 0.19 -5.80 -6.68
C TYR A 163 -1.12 -6.05 -7.43
N ASP A 164 -1.33 -7.29 -7.91
CA ASP A 164 -2.55 -7.68 -8.62
C ASP A 164 -3.80 -7.57 -7.72
N GLU A 165 -3.68 -7.95 -6.45
CA GLU A 165 -4.76 -7.79 -5.47
C GLU A 165 -5.13 -6.30 -5.27
N GLN A 166 -4.12 -5.41 -5.18
CA GLN A 166 -4.37 -3.98 -5.05
C GLN A 166 -5.01 -3.39 -6.32
N LEU A 167 -4.60 -3.83 -7.51
CA LEU A 167 -5.25 -3.46 -8.77
C LEU A 167 -6.74 -3.83 -8.75
N HIS A 168 -7.08 -5.04 -8.30
CA HIS A 168 -8.47 -5.46 -8.17
C HIS A 168 -9.26 -4.57 -7.21
N LYS A 169 -8.69 -4.21 -6.05
CA LYS A 169 -9.33 -3.30 -5.08
C LYS A 169 -9.59 -1.90 -5.66
N ILE A 170 -8.66 -1.36 -6.46
CA ILE A 170 -8.85 -0.07 -7.16
C ILE A 170 -10.04 -0.16 -8.12
N GLN A 171 -10.12 -1.23 -8.91
CA GLN A 171 -11.22 -1.46 -9.84
C GLN A 171 -12.56 -1.62 -9.13
N GLU A 172 -12.59 -2.34 -8.00
CA GLU A 172 -13.79 -2.51 -7.18
C GLU A 172 -14.25 -1.20 -6.57
N ASN A 173 -13.33 -0.37 -6.06
CA ASN A 173 -13.67 0.94 -5.50
C ASN A 173 -14.26 1.87 -6.58
N ARG A 174 -13.68 1.86 -7.78
CA ARG A 174 -14.25 2.58 -8.94
C ARG A 174 -15.69 2.14 -9.22
N LYS A 175 -15.96 0.83 -9.23
CA LYS A 175 -17.31 0.29 -9.45
C LYS A 175 -18.30 0.78 -8.38
N LYS A 176 -17.89 0.81 -7.10
CA LYS A 176 -18.73 1.31 -5.99
C LYS A 176 -19.10 2.78 -6.15
N ILE A 177 -18.13 3.61 -6.55
CA ILE A 177 -18.37 5.04 -6.80
C ILE A 177 -19.36 5.24 -7.95
N ILE A 178 -19.16 4.54 -9.08
CA ILE A 178 -20.10 4.61 -10.22
C ILE A 178 -21.50 4.15 -9.81
N ALA A 179 -21.62 3.06 -9.06
CA ALA A 179 -22.92 2.57 -8.59
C ALA A 179 -23.64 3.59 -7.70
N ALA A 180 -22.91 4.33 -6.86
CA ALA A 180 -23.49 5.41 -6.07
C ALA A 180 -24.00 6.57 -6.94
N LEU A 181 -23.25 6.95 -7.98
CA LEU A 181 -23.67 7.98 -8.94
C LEU A 181 -24.93 7.56 -9.72
N ASN A 182 -24.96 6.31 -10.20
CA ASN A 182 -26.14 5.77 -10.91
C ASN A 182 -27.38 5.77 -10.01
N LYS A 183 -27.23 5.52 -8.70
CA LYS A 183 -28.35 5.58 -7.76
C LYS A 183 -28.89 7.00 -7.59
N LEU A 184 -28.01 8.01 -7.59
CA LEU A 184 -28.42 9.43 -7.54
C LEU A 184 -29.14 9.83 -8.83
N GLU A 185 -28.63 9.39 -9.98
CA GLU A 185 -29.29 9.60 -11.28
C GLU A 185 -30.70 9.00 -11.31
N GLN A 186 -30.85 7.72 -10.93
CA GLN A 186 -32.15 7.05 -10.87
C GLN A 186 -33.13 7.78 -9.95
N LYS A 187 -32.65 8.29 -8.81
CA LYS A 187 -33.48 9.07 -7.89
C LYS A 187 -33.97 10.37 -8.54
N ALA A 188 -33.09 11.12 -9.19
CA ALA A 188 -33.45 12.36 -9.88
C ALA A 188 -34.44 12.11 -11.03
N MET A 189 -34.25 11.03 -11.81
CA MET A 189 -35.18 10.63 -12.85
C MET A 189 -36.55 10.24 -12.29
N GLN A 190 -36.59 9.54 -11.15
CA GLN A 190 -37.84 9.17 -10.51
C GLN A 190 -38.58 10.41 -9.98
N GLU A 191 -37.88 11.34 -9.34
CA GLU A 191 -38.47 12.62 -8.87
C GLU A 191 -39.06 13.44 -10.03
N LEU A 192 -38.37 13.46 -11.18
CA LEU A 192 -38.86 14.11 -12.39
C LEU A 192 -40.14 13.45 -12.91
N LYS A 193 -40.16 12.11 -12.98
CA LYS A 193 -41.32 11.32 -13.41
C LYS A 193 -42.52 11.49 -12.47
N ASP A 194 -42.27 11.50 -11.17
CA ASP A 194 -43.32 11.70 -10.16
C ASP A 194 -43.93 13.10 -10.28
N THR A 195 -43.09 14.11 -10.51
CA THR A 195 -43.54 15.50 -10.75
C THR A 195 -44.38 15.59 -12.01
N LEU A 196 -43.93 14.98 -13.11
CA LEU A 196 -44.70 14.90 -14.35
C LEU A 196 -46.06 14.24 -14.11
N THR A 197 -46.08 13.08 -13.46
CA THR A 197 -47.33 12.32 -13.20
C THR A 197 -48.31 13.14 -12.35
N LYS A 198 -47.82 13.86 -11.34
CA LYS A 198 -48.63 14.74 -10.48
C LYS A 198 -49.24 15.92 -11.24
N LEU A 199 -48.51 16.49 -12.21
CA LEU A 199 -48.99 17.60 -13.04
C LEU A 199 -49.92 17.12 -14.16
N GLN A 200 -49.68 15.92 -14.70
CA GLN A 200 -50.45 15.35 -15.80
C GLN A 200 -51.82 14.81 -15.32
N ALA A 201 -51.89 14.14 -14.18
CA ALA A 201 -53.13 13.48 -13.73
C ALA A 201 -54.36 14.41 -13.53
N PRO A 202 -54.24 15.67 -13.09
CA PRO A 202 -55.35 16.62 -13.10
C PRO A 202 -55.76 17.03 -14.52
N LEU A 203 -54.80 17.28 -15.41
CA LEU A 203 -55.06 17.66 -16.80
C LEU A 203 -55.78 16.55 -17.56
N ASP A 204 -55.34 15.30 -17.40
CA ASP A 204 -56.02 14.15 -18.01
C ASP A 204 -57.47 14.03 -17.51
N ARG A 205 -57.71 14.23 -16.20
CA ARG A 205 -59.07 14.25 -15.64
C ARG A 205 -59.94 15.39 -16.18
N ASP A 206 -59.35 16.55 -16.43
CA ASP A 206 -60.06 17.69 -17.02
C ASP A 206 -60.40 17.42 -18.48
N ILE A 207 -59.47 16.83 -19.25
CA ILE A 207 -59.68 16.40 -20.63
C ILE A 207 -60.83 15.38 -20.69
N ASP A 208 -60.81 14.34 -19.86
CA ASP A 208 -61.83 13.29 -19.83
C ASP A 208 -63.22 13.84 -19.51
N LYS A 209 -63.33 14.75 -18.52
CA LYS A 209 -64.59 15.41 -18.19
C LYS A 209 -65.09 16.29 -19.32
N CYS A 210 -64.20 17.07 -19.95
CA CYS A 210 -64.56 17.91 -21.08
C CYS A 210 -65.05 17.07 -22.26
N SER A 211 -64.38 15.95 -22.56
CA SER A 211 -64.80 15.01 -23.61
C SER A 211 -66.17 14.42 -23.31
N THR A 212 -66.41 13.97 -22.07
CA THR A 212 -67.69 13.39 -21.67
C THR A 212 -68.84 14.40 -21.81
N LEU A 213 -68.66 15.62 -21.31
CA LEU A 213 -69.65 16.69 -21.44
C LEU A 213 -69.89 17.07 -22.90
N GLN A 214 -68.83 17.08 -23.72
CA GLN A 214 -68.94 17.34 -25.15
C GLN A 214 -69.78 16.28 -25.86
N ASP A 215 -69.57 15.00 -25.56
CA ASP A 215 -70.32 13.89 -26.16
C ASP A 215 -71.79 13.90 -25.73
N GLU A 216 -72.06 14.14 -24.44
CA GLU A 216 -73.43 14.28 -23.92
C GLU A 216 -74.17 15.44 -24.59
N LEU A 217 -73.51 16.61 -24.75
CA LEU A 217 -74.11 17.77 -25.42
C LEU A 217 -74.35 17.53 -26.90
N LYS A 218 -73.44 16.84 -27.61
CA LYS A 218 -73.66 16.44 -29.01
C LYS A 218 -74.87 15.54 -29.17
N GLN A 219 -74.98 14.49 -28.35
CA GLN A 219 -76.12 13.56 -28.40
C GLN A 219 -77.45 14.27 -28.12
N LEU A 220 -77.48 15.19 -27.14
CA LEU A 220 -78.67 16.00 -26.86
C LEU A 220 -79.01 16.93 -28.02
N GLY A 221 -78.01 17.54 -28.66
CA GLY A 221 -78.18 18.39 -29.84
C GLY A 221 -78.78 17.63 -31.03
N GLU A 222 -78.23 16.45 -31.33
CA GLU A 222 -78.74 15.54 -32.36
C GLU A 222 -80.19 15.11 -32.06
N ALA A 223 -80.49 14.74 -30.82
CA ALA A 223 -81.84 14.38 -30.40
C ALA A 223 -82.83 15.54 -30.58
N ILE A 224 -82.45 16.78 -30.24
CA ILE A 224 -83.30 17.96 -30.44
C ILE A 224 -83.60 18.16 -31.93
N HIS A 225 -82.58 18.01 -32.80
CA HIS A 225 -82.73 18.12 -34.25
C HIS A 225 -83.71 17.07 -34.79
N ASP A 226 -83.48 15.78 -34.46
CA ASP A 226 -84.29 14.65 -34.94
C ASP A 226 -85.74 14.67 -34.45
N ILE A 227 -85.99 15.20 -33.24
CA ILE A 227 -87.32 15.30 -32.64
C ILE A 227 -88.08 16.50 -33.20
N GLY A 228 -87.37 17.61 -33.48
CA GLY A 228 -87.92 18.81 -34.12
C GLY A 228 -88.55 18.51 -35.48
N ASP A 229 -87.91 17.63 -36.27
CA ASP A 229 -88.43 17.18 -37.56
C ASP A 229 -89.69 16.29 -37.46
N LYS A 230 -90.00 15.75 -36.27
CA LYS A 230 -91.11 14.80 -36.05
C LYS A 230 -92.29 15.38 -35.24
N ASN A 231 -92.33 16.70 -35.00
CA ASN A 231 -93.42 17.41 -34.31
C ASN A 231 -93.75 16.92 -32.87
N LYS A 232 -92.79 16.30 -32.14
CA LYS A 232 -92.98 15.85 -30.75
C LYS A 232 -92.50 16.91 -29.74
N GLN A 233 -93.33 17.94 -29.52
CA GLN A 233 -92.98 19.15 -28.75
C GLN A 233 -92.53 18.88 -27.30
N GLU A 234 -93.17 17.96 -26.57
CA GLU A 234 -92.78 17.64 -25.18
C GLU A 234 -91.37 17.06 -25.07
N LEU A 235 -91.00 16.12 -25.95
CA LEU A 235 -89.68 15.50 -25.95
C LEU A 235 -88.58 16.51 -26.33
N SER A 236 -88.88 17.41 -27.26
CA SER A 236 -87.96 18.51 -27.64
C SER A 236 -87.73 19.46 -26.46
N LEU A 237 -88.78 19.78 -25.69
CA LEU A 237 -88.68 20.62 -24.50
C LEU A 237 -87.84 19.94 -23.41
N ILE A 238 -88.07 18.65 -23.15
CA ILE A 238 -87.28 17.86 -22.18
C ILE A 238 -85.80 17.83 -22.57
N ALA A 239 -85.48 17.56 -23.84
CA ALA A 239 -84.09 17.54 -24.32
C ALA A 239 -83.42 18.91 -24.21
N SER A 240 -84.16 19.99 -24.50
CA SER A 240 -83.67 21.37 -24.35
C SER A 240 -83.38 21.75 -22.90
N ILE A 241 -84.23 21.33 -21.96
CA ILE A 241 -84.01 21.54 -20.51
C ILE A 241 -82.74 20.79 -20.06
N LYS A 242 -82.59 19.52 -20.43
CA LYS A 242 -81.39 18.72 -20.11
C LYS A 242 -80.11 19.33 -20.68
N CYS A 243 -80.17 19.86 -21.90
CA CYS A 243 -79.04 20.53 -22.54
C CYS A 243 -78.64 21.78 -21.75
N LYS A 244 -79.61 22.60 -21.34
CA LYS A 244 -79.36 23.77 -20.46
C LYS A 244 -78.72 23.38 -19.13
N GLU A 245 -79.19 22.32 -18.48
CA GLU A 245 -78.60 21.83 -17.22
C GLU A 245 -77.13 21.43 -17.41
N LYS A 246 -76.81 20.72 -18.50
CA LYS A 246 -75.42 20.32 -18.80
C LYS A 246 -74.52 21.51 -19.12
N ILE A 247 -75.01 22.51 -19.85
CA ILE A 247 -74.27 23.76 -20.10
C ILE A 247 -73.97 24.48 -18.78
N GLN A 248 -74.96 24.60 -17.88
CA GLN A 248 -74.75 25.22 -16.57
C GLN A 248 -73.75 24.44 -15.70
N GLN A 249 -73.76 23.10 -15.78
CA GLN A 249 -72.77 22.27 -15.10
C GLN A 249 -71.35 22.55 -15.63
N PHE A 250 -71.17 22.69 -16.94
CA PHE A 250 -69.89 23.04 -17.53
C PHE A 250 -69.44 24.46 -17.14
N GLU A 251 -70.32 25.46 -17.22
CA GLU A 251 -70.00 26.84 -16.85
C GLU A 251 -69.55 26.95 -15.39
N LYS A 252 -70.23 26.20 -14.49
CA LYS A 252 -69.84 26.09 -13.09
C LYS A 252 -68.47 25.41 -12.95
N TYR A 253 -68.27 24.29 -13.63
CA TYR A 253 -66.99 23.56 -13.62
C TYR A 253 -65.83 24.44 -14.09
N GLN A 254 -66.03 25.19 -15.17
CA GLN A 254 -65.05 26.10 -15.75
C GLN A 254 -64.67 27.22 -14.76
N LYS A 255 -65.65 27.86 -14.11
CA LYS A 255 -65.39 28.90 -13.11
C LYS A 255 -64.65 28.38 -11.88
N GLU A 256 -64.95 27.16 -11.45
CA GLU A 256 -64.41 26.59 -10.21
C GLU A 256 -63.03 25.94 -10.40
N ASN A 257 -62.72 25.43 -11.61
CA ASN A 257 -61.56 24.54 -11.81
C ASN A 257 -60.60 24.98 -12.92
N PHE A 258 -61.02 25.83 -13.86
CA PHE A 258 -60.18 26.16 -15.02
C PHE A 258 -59.22 27.31 -14.70
N VAL A 259 -57.98 26.95 -14.37
CA VAL A 259 -56.83 27.86 -14.38
C VAL A 259 -55.99 27.49 -15.60
N GLU A 260 -55.60 28.45 -16.43
CA GLU A 260 -54.69 28.20 -17.56
C GLU A 260 -53.30 27.84 -17.00
N ILE A 261 -53.05 26.55 -16.76
CA ILE A 261 -51.79 26.07 -16.22
C ILE A 261 -50.80 25.86 -17.38
N LYS A 262 -49.89 26.83 -17.59
CA LYS A 262 -48.66 26.64 -18.36
C LYS A 262 -47.54 26.22 -17.42
N SER A 263 -47.48 24.94 -17.10
CA SER A 263 -46.41 24.38 -16.26
C SER A 263 -45.20 23.97 -17.11
N VAL A 264 -44.00 24.35 -16.64
CA VAL A 264 -42.72 23.95 -17.24
C VAL A 264 -41.90 23.24 -16.17
N ILE A 265 -41.42 22.04 -16.48
CA ILE A 265 -40.54 21.28 -15.60
C ILE A 265 -39.09 21.65 -15.94
N SER A 266 -38.30 22.01 -14.94
CA SER A 266 -36.87 22.31 -15.10
C SER A 266 -36.03 21.49 -14.13
N PHE A 267 -34.83 21.09 -14.58
CA PHE A 267 -33.86 20.36 -13.76
C PHE A 267 -32.65 21.27 -13.48
N GLN A 268 -32.26 21.36 -12.21
CA GLN A 268 -31.07 22.09 -11.80
C GLN A 268 -30.00 21.11 -11.31
N PRO A 269 -28.86 20.98 -12.02
CA PRO A 269 -27.81 20.05 -11.63
C PRO A 269 -27.12 20.52 -10.34
N ASN A 270 -26.80 19.57 -9.46
CA ASN A 270 -25.99 19.84 -8.27
C ASN A 270 -24.49 19.83 -8.62
N ASN A 271 -23.96 20.99 -9.02
CA ASN A 271 -22.56 21.15 -9.43
C ASN A 271 -21.55 20.82 -8.31
N LYS A 272 -21.97 20.78 -7.04
CA LYS A 272 -21.09 20.40 -5.93
C LYS A 272 -20.56 18.97 -6.06
N ILE A 273 -21.33 18.06 -6.68
CA ILE A 273 -20.91 16.66 -6.87
C ILE A 273 -19.64 16.61 -7.72
N VAL A 274 -19.64 17.33 -8.84
CA VAL A 274 -18.49 17.42 -9.74
C VAL A 274 -17.33 18.14 -9.07
N GLU A 275 -17.62 19.22 -8.34
CA GLU A 275 -16.60 19.97 -7.58
C GLU A 275 -15.90 19.07 -6.53
N TYR A 276 -16.65 18.30 -5.74
CA TYR A 276 -16.08 17.39 -4.75
C TYR A 276 -15.24 16.30 -5.40
N LEU A 277 -15.70 15.70 -6.50
CA LEU A 277 -14.94 14.67 -7.21
C LEU A 277 -13.66 15.25 -7.83
N SER A 278 -13.71 16.48 -8.36
CA SER A 278 -12.54 17.16 -8.95
C SER A 278 -11.46 17.53 -7.93
N LYS A 279 -11.85 17.70 -6.66
CA LYS A 279 -10.94 18.02 -5.55
C LYS A 279 -10.21 16.79 -4.99
N LEU A 280 -10.60 15.57 -5.38
CA LEU A 280 -9.94 14.35 -4.93
C LEU A 280 -8.62 14.16 -5.68
N SER A 281 -7.55 13.87 -4.95
CA SER A 281 -6.22 13.59 -5.52
C SER A 281 -6.08 12.17 -6.10
N GLY A 282 -7.04 11.29 -5.83
CA GLY A 282 -7.06 9.91 -6.33
C GLY A 282 -8.20 9.09 -5.71
N LEU A 283 -8.35 7.85 -6.18
CA LEU A 283 -9.36 6.89 -5.67
C LEU A 283 -8.94 6.18 -4.38
N GLY A 284 -7.71 6.44 -3.91
CA GLY A 284 -7.10 5.80 -2.76
C GLY A 284 -5.63 6.20 -2.65
N MET A 285 -4.92 5.62 -1.69
CA MET A 285 -3.48 5.82 -1.51
C MET A 285 -2.77 4.47 -1.53
N THR A 286 -1.62 4.41 -2.18
CA THR A 286 -0.72 3.26 -2.11
C THR A 286 0.16 3.38 -0.87
N LEU A 287 0.19 2.34 -0.05
CA LEU A 287 1.08 2.23 1.10
C LEU A 287 2.03 1.05 0.86
N THR A 288 3.33 1.27 1.07
CA THR A 288 4.34 0.21 1.00
C THR A 288 4.79 -0.12 2.40
N VAL A 289 4.66 -1.39 2.80
CA VAL A 289 5.17 -1.90 4.08
C VAL A 289 6.27 -2.89 3.75
N MET A 290 7.51 -2.58 4.12
CA MET A 290 8.61 -3.54 4.07
C MET A 290 8.61 -4.32 5.37
N GLN A 291 8.12 -5.57 5.34
CA GLN A 291 8.26 -6.48 6.48
C GLN A 291 9.67 -7.08 6.43
N ASN A 292 10.46 -6.85 7.49
CA ASN A 292 11.78 -7.45 7.63
C ASN A 292 11.71 -8.38 8.85
N PRO A 293 11.56 -9.71 8.67
CA PRO A 293 11.24 -10.61 9.78
C PRO A 293 12.30 -10.68 10.88
N ASP A 294 13.58 -10.48 10.56
CA ASP A 294 14.68 -10.82 11.50
C ASP A 294 15.66 -9.67 11.82
N LYS A 295 15.30 -8.43 11.47
CA LYS A 295 15.97 -7.27 12.05
C LYS A 295 14.96 -6.52 12.88
N VAL A 296 15.11 -6.60 14.19
CA VAL A 296 14.73 -5.48 15.06
C VAL A 296 15.46 -4.27 14.50
N ILE A 297 14.80 -3.53 13.61
CA ILE A 297 15.28 -2.26 13.13
C ILE A 297 15.18 -1.35 14.36
N ARG A 298 16.27 -1.24 15.11
CA ARG A 298 16.59 0.06 15.71
C ARG A 298 16.56 1.01 14.53
N MET A 299 15.52 1.85 14.45
CA MET A 299 15.43 2.90 13.45
C MET A 299 16.61 3.82 13.67
N ASP A 300 17.72 3.54 12.98
CA ASP A 300 18.73 4.55 12.74
C ASP A 300 18.02 5.66 11.98
N ARG A 301 18.10 6.87 12.52
CA ARG A 301 17.41 8.06 12.00
C ARG A 301 17.83 8.28 10.55
N LYS A 302 17.04 7.76 9.59
CA LYS A 302 17.27 8.00 8.17
C LYS A 302 17.05 9.48 7.89
N SER A 303 18.12 10.15 7.51
CA SER A 303 18.09 11.51 7.00
C SER A 303 17.75 11.47 5.52
N MET A 304 16.62 12.05 5.11
CA MET A 304 16.35 12.32 3.68
C MET A 304 17.09 13.56 3.20
N ASP A 305 17.58 13.59 1.96
CA ASP A 305 18.15 14.79 1.34
C ASP A 305 17.05 15.75 0.84
N GLY A 306 17.31 17.07 0.92
CA GLY A 306 16.40 18.14 0.46
C GLY A 306 15.55 18.83 1.55
N LYS A 307 16.12 19.14 2.72
CA LYS A 307 15.35 19.67 3.87
C LYS A 307 15.16 21.19 3.82
N SER A 308 13.93 21.63 4.03
CA SER A 308 13.65 22.96 4.60
C SER A 308 13.48 22.78 6.12
N GLU A 309 14.26 23.53 6.90
CA GLU A 309 14.19 23.50 8.35
C GLU A 309 13.32 24.65 8.85
N TYR A 310 12.40 24.34 9.77
CA TYR A 310 11.47 25.30 10.35
C TYR A 310 11.63 25.30 11.86
N ASP A 311 11.81 26.49 12.44
CA ASP A 311 11.89 26.63 13.88
C ASP A 311 10.49 26.60 14.50
N VAL A 312 10.26 25.58 15.32
CA VAL A 312 8.99 25.38 16.05
C VAL A 312 9.15 25.63 17.55
N ARG A 313 10.24 26.26 17.98
CA ARG A 313 10.45 26.69 19.37
C ARG A 313 9.55 27.87 19.70
N THR A 314 9.10 27.91 20.94
CA THR A 314 8.46 29.09 21.56
C THR A 314 9.50 29.81 22.42
N GLU A 315 9.20 31.04 22.85
CA GLU A 315 10.14 31.87 23.60
C GLU A 315 10.72 31.13 24.83
N GLY A 316 12.04 31.11 24.93
CA GLY A 316 12.78 30.43 26.01
C GLY A 316 13.07 28.93 25.80
N GLU A 317 12.60 28.31 24.71
CA GLU A 317 12.88 26.89 24.43
C GLU A 317 14.21 26.69 23.70
N LEU A 318 15.04 25.76 24.17
CA LEU A 318 16.34 25.47 23.58
C LEU A 318 16.30 24.35 22.54
N LYS A 319 15.35 23.42 22.67
CA LYS A 319 15.24 22.19 21.88
C LYS A 319 13.79 21.75 21.76
N CYS A 320 13.42 21.08 20.67
CA CYS A 320 12.12 20.44 20.48
C CYS A 320 12.30 18.96 20.14
N THR A 321 11.37 18.11 20.56
CA THR A 321 11.30 16.70 20.10
C THR A 321 9.88 16.44 19.61
N ILE A 322 9.66 16.58 18.31
CA ILE A 322 8.34 16.36 17.71
C ILE A 322 8.06 14.87 17.61
N ARG A 323 6.90 14.42 18.12
CA ARG A 323 6.52 13.00 18.15
C ARG A 323 5.46 12.64 17.14
N ASP A 324 4.54 13.55 16.87
CA ASP A 324 3.47 13.34 15.91
C ASP A 324 3.00 14.68 15.32
N ILE A 325 2.30 14.60 14.19
CA ILE A 325 1.88 15.72 13.36
C ILE A 325 0.48 15.47 12.80
N CYS A 326 -0.37 16.49 12.82
CA CYS A 326 -1.69 16.46 12.20
C CYS A 326 -1.91 17.73 11.36
N VAL A 327 -2.20 17.57 10.08
CA VAL A 327 -2.48 18.70 9.18
C VAL A 327 -3.98 18.97 9.18
N LEU A 328 -4.36 20.21 9.48
CA LEU A 328 -5.74 20.67 9.49
C LEU A 328 -6.21 20.95 8.06
N SER A 329 -7.54 20.90 7.83
CA SER A 329 -8.13 21.29 6.54
C SER A 329 -7.86 22.76 6.17
N SER A 330 -7.58 23.62 7.16
CA SER A 330 -7.12 25.00 6.95
C SER A 330 -5.68 25.11 6.45
N GLY A 331 -4.93 24.00 6.38
CA GLY A 331 -3.49 23.97 6.07
C GLY A 331 -2.58 24.29 7.25
N GLN A 332 -3.13 24.61 8.43
CA GLN A 332 -2.36 24.70 9.68
C GLN A 332 -1.90 23.32 10.13
N VAL A 333 -0.90 23.28 10.99
CA VAL A 333 -0.27 22.03 11.41
C VAL A 333 -0.21 21.94 12.93
N LEU A 334 -0.78 20.88 13.49
CA LEU A 334 -0.69 20.58 14.92
C LEU A 334 0.45 19.60 15.16
N VAL A 335 1.31 19.87 16.15
CA VAL A 335 2.45 19.01 16.49
C VAL A 335 2.53 18.76 18.00
N THR A 336 3.00 17.57 18.38
CA THR A 336 3.29 17.19 19.77
C THR A 336 4.78 17.30 20.04
N ASP A 337 5.15 18.19 20.94
CA ASP A 337 6.52 18.38 21.38
C ASP A 337 6.73 17.67 22.72
N GLN A 338 7.32 16.48 22.66
CA GLN A 338 7.61 15.67 23.84
C GLN A 338 8.59 16.36 24.78
N TYR A 339 9.62 17.02 24.24
CA TYR A 339 10.68 17.61 25.07
C TYR A 339 10.13 18.77 25.90
N ASN A 340 9.39 19.66 25.23
CA ASN A 340 8.78 20.83 25.89
C ASN A 340 7.40 20.54 26.50
N ARG A 341 6.87 19.33 26.34
CA ARG A 341 5.55 18.90 26.86
C ARG A 341 4.41 19.80 26.41
N LYS A 342 4.48 20.25 25.16
CA LYS A 342 3.51 21.16 24.56
C LYS A 342 2.87 20.52 23.34
N VAL A 343 1.65 20.95 23.07
CA VAL A 343 1.04 20.84 21.75
C VAL A 343 1.15 22.22 21.11
N LYS A 344 1.65 22.29 19.88
CA LYS A 344 1.87 23.54 19.15
C LYS A 344 1.08 23.52 17.86
N LEU A 345 0.46 24.66 17.55
CA LEU A 345 -0.22 24.92 16.29
C LEU A 345 0.68 25.82 15.45
N LEU A 346 0.94 25.38 14.22
CA LEU A 346 1.75 26.08 13.25
C LEU A 346 0.86 26.64 12.13
N SER A 347 1.29 27.76 11.56
CA SER A 347 0.70 28.34 10.35
C SER A 347 0.97 27.44 9.13
N GLN A 348 0.39 27.80 7.98
CA GLN A 348 0.70 27.18 6.69
C GLN A 348 2.17 27.36 6.27
N THR A 349 2.86 28.35 6.85
CA THR A 349 4.29 28.62 6.67
C THR A 349 5.15 28.05 7.81
N TYR A 350 4.57 27.16 8.63
CA TYR A 350 5.22 26.46 9.74
C TYR A 350 5.71 27.34 10.90
N GLN A 351 5.22 28.57 11.03
CA GLN A 351 5.48 29.43 12.20
C GLN A 351 4.55 29.06 13.35
N VAL A 352 5.02 29.08 14.61
CA VAL A 352 4.16 28.80 15.76
C VAL A 352 3.14 29.92 15.96
N VAL A 353 1.85 29.57 15.87
CA VAL A 353 0.72 30.50 16.02
C VAL A 353 0.08 30.40 17.41
N SER A 354 0.07 29.20 18.00
CA SER A 354 -0.47 28.97 19.34
C SER A 354 0.20 27.74 19.95
N HIS A 355 0.26 27.67 21.28
CA HIS A 355 0.72 26.48 21.98
C HIS A 355 -0.05 26.27 23.29
N CYS A 356 -0.13 25.04 23.77
CA CYS A 356 -0.64 24.74 25.09
C CYS A 356 0.22 23.67 25.78
N SER A 357 0.55 23.89 27.05
CA SER A 357 1.28 22.91 27.86
C SER A 357 0.37 21.77 28.28
N VAL A 358 0.86 20.54 28.25
CA VAL A 358 0.13 19.38 28.80
C VAL A 358 0.36 19.36 30.31
N SER A 359 -0.43 20.15 31.03
CA SER A 359 -0.23 20.48 32.44
C SER A 359 -0.79 19.40 33.39
N ASP A 360 -0.11 18.26 33.49
CA ASP A 360 -0.35 17.27 34.55
C ASP A 360 0.99 16.98 35.28
N PRO A 361 1.07 17.13 36.62
CA PRO A 361 2.29 16.88 37.39
C PRO A 361 2.79 15.41 37.31
N GLN A 362 1.90 14.46 37.01
CA GLN A 362 2.19 13.02 36.94
C GLN A 362 2.33 12.52 35.49
N LEU A 363 1.77 13.24 34.50
CA LEU A 363 1.80 12.86 33.08
C LEU A 363 2.42 13.95 32.22
N LYS A 364 3.47 13.60 31.46
CA LYS A 364 4.41 14.61 30.98
C LYS A 364 4.71 14.54 29.50
N ILE A 365 4.25 13.53 28.78
CA ILE A 365 4.73 13.31 27.41
C ILE A 365 3.55 13.22 26.44
N PRO A 366 3.31 14.27 25.63
CA PRO A 366 2.45 14.15 24.46
C PRO A 366 3.15 13.28 23.41
N LEU A 367 2.44 12.26 22.92
CA LEU A 367 2.93 11.29 21.95
C LEU A 367 2.13 11.42 20.65
N GLY A 368 0.99 10.73 20.55
CA GLY A 368 0.15 10.69 19.35
C GLY A 368 -0.87 11.83 19.27
N ILE A 369 -1.28 12.17 18.04
CA ILE A 369 -2.34 13.13 17.71
C ILE A 369 -3.34 12.45 16.79
N CYS A 370 -4.62 12.67 17.03
CA CYS A 370 -5.66 12.32 16.08
C CYS A 370 -6.72 13.40 15.97
N GLN A 371 -7.17 13.67 14.75
CA GLN A 371 -8.36 14.48 14.53
C GLN A 371 -9.63 13.68 14.88
N ILE A 372 -10.50 14.25 15.70
CA ILE A 372 -11.79 13.67 16.08
C ILE A 372 -12.92 14.31 15.26
N THR A 373 -12.90 15.64 15.20
CA THR A 373 -13.79 16.45 14.37
C THR A 373 -12.96 17.52 13.66
N PRO A 374 -13.51 18.30 12.70
CA PRO A 374 -12.76 19.36 12.04
C PRO A 374 -12.06 20.36 13.00
N SER A 375 -12.62 20.56 14.20
CA SER A 375 -12.10 21.50 15.19
C SER A 375 -11.63 20.85 16.51
N GLU A 376 -11.71 19.54 16.67
CA GLU A 376 -11.35 18.81 17.90
C GLU A 376 -10.33 17.69 17.63
N PHE A 377 -9.32 17.61 18.48
CA PHE A 377 -8.18 16.72 18.36
C PHE A 377 -7.94 15.98 19.68
N GLY A 378 -7.70 14.68 19.62
CA GLY A 378 -7.27 13.87 20.75
C GLY A 378 -5.76 13.73 20.77
N ILE A 379 -5.15 13.97 21.93
CA ILE A 379 -3.70 13.88 22.15
C ILE A 379 -3.44 12.76 23.14
N ALA A 380 -2.69 11.74 22.73
CA ALA A 380 -2.24 10.70 23.64
C ALA A 380 -1.12 11.23 24.55
N VAL A 381 -1.37 11.21 25.85
CA VAL A 381 -0.45 11.67 26.89
C VAL A 381 -0.12 10.49 27.79
N SER A 382 1.17 10.15 27.85
CA SER A 382 1.65 9.04 28.67
C SER A 382 2.47 9.52 29.89
N PRO A 383 2.50 8.72 30.96
CA PRO A 383 3.43 8.94 32.07
C PRO A 383 4.86 8.79 31.56
N LYS A 384 5.79 9.53 32.20
CA LYS A 384 7.22 9.27 32.00
C LYS A 384 7.52 7.97 32.75
N SER A 385 8.02 6.93 32.08
CA SER A 385 8.34 5.66 32.76
C SER A 385 9.37 5.92 33.87
N THR A 386 8.93 5.96 35.11
CA THR A 386 9.78 5.90 36.28
C THR A 386 9.82 4.45 36.69
N HIS A 387 10.97 3.80 36.52
CA HIS A 387 11.20 2.48 37.10
C HIS A 387 10.93 2.58 38.61
N GLY A 388 9.89 1.90 39.11
CA GLY A 388 9.69 1.69 40.54
C GLY A 388 8.38 2.23 41.15
N ASP A 389 7.64 3.11 40.48
CA ASP A 389 6.36 3.59 41.01
C ASP A 389 5.19 2.95 40.26
N GLY A 390 4.11 2.64 40.98
CA GLY A 390 2.94 1.93 40.46
C GLY A 390 2.40 2.47 39.14
N PHE A 391 1.66 1.61 38.43
CA PHE A 391 1.07 1.94 37.13
C PHE A 391 0.30 3.27 37.17
N LEU A 392 0.79 4.26 36.40
CA LEU A 392 0.09 5.54 36.19
C LEU A 392 -0.78 5.44 34.92
N PRO A 393 -2.06 5.84 34.97
CA PRO A 393 -2.95 5.77 33.82
C PRO A 393 -2.49 6.73 32.72
N SER A 394 -2.60 6.32 31.46
CA SER A 394 -2.44 7.26 30.35
C SER A 394 -3.70 8.09 30.16
N LYS A 395 -3.55 9.26 29.55
CA LYS A 395 -4.67 10.16 29.31
C LYS A 395 -4.78 10.55 27.85
N ILE A 396 -6.00 10.75 27.37
CA ILE A 396 -6.26 11.44 26.11
C ILE A 396 -6.72 12.85 26.43
N LEU A 397 -5.90 13.84 26.09
CA LEU A 397 -6.25 15.25 26.20
C LEU A 397 -6.94 15.68 24.90
N PHE A 398 -8.19 16.12 25.00
CA PHE A 398 -8.92 16.70 23.89
C PHE A 398 -8.63 18.20 23.82
N ILE A 399 -8.25 18.66 22.63
CA ILE A 399 -7.92 20.05 22.33
C ILE A 399 -8.81 20.51 21.18
N LYS A 400 -9.37 21.71 21.32
CA LYS A 400 -10.09 22.40 20.28
C LYS A 400 -9.22 23.49 19.65
N VAL A 401 -9.36 23.66 18.34
CA VAL A 401 -8.71 24.74 17.59
C VAL A 401 -9.79 25.76 17.22
N ASN A 402 -9.78 26.90 17.92
CA ASN A 402 -10.75 27.97 17.73
C ASN A 402 -10.00 29.25 17.32
N ASN A 403 -10.29 29.81 16.15
CA ASN A 403 -9.63 31.02 15.65
C ASN A 403 -8.09 30.97 15.74
N SER A 404 -7.49 29.85 15.35
CA SER A 404 -6.03 29.60 15.46
C SER A 404 -5.46 29.60 16.89
N GLN A 405 -6.31 29.44 17.91
CA GLN A 405 -5.89 29.23 19.30
C GLN A 405 -6.19 27.81 19.76
N LEU A 406 -5.27 27.26 20.55
CA LEU A 406 -5.42 25.95 21.17
C LEU A 406 -6.12 26.08 22.53
N VAL A 407 -7.28 25.45 22.65
CA VAL A 407 -8.07 25.42 23.88
C VAL A 407 -8.18 23.98 24.36
N LYS A 408 -7.76 23.72 25.60
CA LYS A 408 -7.98 22.41 26.23
C LYS A 408 -9.47 22.24 26.51
N ASP A 409 -10.02 21.08 26.17
CA ASP A 409 -11.44 20.81 26.33
C ASP A 409 -11.70 19.84 27.48
N ARG A 410 -11.32 18.56 27.31
CA ARG A 410 -11.56 17.50 28.30
C ARG A 410 -10.43 16.49 28.31
N ILE A 411 -10.39 15.66 29.34
CA ILE A 411 -9.40 14.61 29.51
C ILE A 411 -10.11 13.29 29.82
N LEU A 412 -9.67 12.20 29.18
CA LEU A 412 -10.11 10.84 29.48
C LEU A 412 -8.93 10.00 29.97
N GLU A 413 -9.14 9.17 30.99
CA GLU A 413 -8.11 8.33 31.59
C GLU A 413 -8.23 6.87 31.17
N PHE A 414 -7.10 6.21 30.96
CA PHE A 414 -7.00 4.84 30.45
C PHE A 414 -6.07 4.02 31.33
N GLN A 415 -6.50 2.81 31.69
CA GLN A 415 -5.77 1.87 32.55
C GLN A 415 -4.65 1.10 31.80
N HIS A 416 -4.14 1.65 30.70
CA HIS A 416 -3.00 1.12 29.97
C HIS A 416 -2.17 2.26 29.36
N TYR A 417 -0.94 1.96 28.96
CA TYR A 417 -0.11 2.93 28.22
C TYR A 417 -0.75 3.30 26.87
N CYS A 418 -0.71 4.58 26.51
CA CYS A 418 -1.21 5.09 25.23
C CYS A 418 -0.08 5.76 24.45
N ASN A 419 0.48 5.06 23.48
CA ASN A 419 1.56 5.56 22.62
C ASN A 419 1.03 6.30 21.40
N SER A 420 -0.05 5.80 20.80
CA SER A 420 -0.69 6.39 19.62
C SER A 420 -2.21 6.33 19.73
N ILE A 421 -2.88 7.21 19.00
CA ILE A 421 -4.34 7.36 18.98
C ILE A 421 -4.81 7.48 17.54
N VAL A 422 -5.89 6.78 17.20
CA VAL A 422 -6.59 6.91 15.92
C VAL A 422 -8.10 6.95 16.19
N TYR A 423 -8.83 7.75 15.42
CA TYR A 423 -10.28 7.86 15.49
C TYR A 423 -10.89 7.48 14.14
N GLN A 424 -11.89 6.61 14.17
CA GLN A 424 -12.61 6.21 12.96
C GLN A 424 -14.07 5.89 13.30
N LYS A 425 -15.00 6.60 12.65
CA LYS A 425 -16.46 6.31 12.68
C LYS A 425 -17.03 6.14 14.11
N GLY A 426 -16.65 7.02 15.04
CA GLY A 426 -17.12 6.98 16.43
C GLY A 426 -16.34 6.03 17.35
N ASP A 427 -15.32 5.34 16.83
CA ASP A 427 -14.47 4.45 17.61
C ASP A 427 -13.06 5.05 17.76
N LEU A 428 -12.48 4.91 18.94
CA LEU A 428 -11.09 5.25 19.24
C LEU A 428 -10.24 3.98 19.28
N PHE A 429 -9.08 4.04 18.64
CA PHE A 429 -8.09 2.97 18.64
C PHE A 429 -6.84 3.48 19.33
N LEU A 430 -6.44 2.80 20.40
CA LEU A 430 -5.29 3.19 21.23
C LEU A 430 -4.28 2.05 21.22
N THR A 431 -3.01 2.37 20.96
CA THR A 431 -1.93 1.38 21.15
C THR A 431 -1.22 1.54 22.47
N SER A 432 -0.97 0.41 23.12
CA SER A 432 0.05 0.29 24.15
C SER A 432 1.34 -0.30 23.57
N GLY A 433 2.34 -0.49 24.42
CA GLY A 433 3.58 -1.16 24.02
C GLY A 433 3.36 -2.56 23.44
N ASN A 434 2.33 -3.29 23.88
CA ASN A 434 2.10 -4.69 23.53
C ASN A 434 0.66 -5.01 23.05
N ALA A 435 -0.22 -4.03 22.92
CA ALA A 435 -1.63 -4.29 22.60
C ALA A 435 -2.30 -3.14 21.82
N LEU A 436 -3.38 -3.50 21.12
CA LEU A 436 -4.27 -2.58 20.42
C LEU A 436 -5.67 -2.66 21.05
N PHE A 437 -6.16 -1.52 21.51
CA PHE A 437 -7.47 -1.40 22.15
C PHE A 437 -8.43 -0.61 21.26
N LYS A 438 -9.69 -1.04 21.24
CA LYS A 438 -10.80 -0.35 20.60
C LYS A 438 -11.77 0.14 21.67
N TYR A 439 -12.02 1.44 21.68
CA TYR A 439 -12.97 2.12 22.54
C TYR A 439 -14.11 2.72 21.71
N LYS A 440 -15.31 2.80 22.27
CA LYS A 440 -16.38 3.62 21.72
C LYS A 440 -16.24 5.02 22.29
N LEU A 441 -16.13 6.03 21.43
CA LEU A 441 -16.06 7.41 21.90
C LEU A 441 -17.44 7.86 22.37
N SER A 442 -17.56 8.03 23.68
CA SER A 442 -18.68 8.63 24.42
C SER A 442 -18.10 9.45 25.57
N ASP A 443 -18.94 10.07 26.41
CA ASP A 443 -18.48 10.93 27.51
C ASP A 443 -17.53 10.22 28.50
N THR A 444 -17.66 8.89 28.65
CA THR A 444 -16.81 8.07 29.54
C THR A 444 -15.88 7.12 28.79
N CYS A 445 -15.99 7.01 27.46
CA CYS A 445 -15.30 6.03 26.61
C CYS A 445 -15.36 4.58 27.10
N THR A 446 -16.22 3.75 26.49
CA THR A 446 -16.32 2.33 26.86
C THR A 446 -15.34 1.48 26.06
N LEU A 447 -14.60 0.59 26.73
CA LEU A 447 -13.78 -0.41 26.03
C LEU A 447 -14.72 -1.37 25.27
N VAL A 448 -14.55 -1.45 23.97
CA VAL A 448 -15.32 -2.36 23.10
C VAL A 448 -14.61 -3.70 23.00
N SER A 449 -13.32 -3.68 22.69
CA SER A 449 -12.51 -4.89 22.57
C SER A 449 -11.02 -4.60 22.61
N LYS A 450 -10.25 -5.61 23.03
CA LYS A 450 -8.81 -5.66 22.80
C LYS A 450 -8.58 -6.43 21.50
N LEU A 451 -8.21 -5.71 20.44
CA LEU A 451 -8.11 -6.27 19.10
C LEU A 451 -6.87 -7.15 18.93
N HIS A 452 -5.80 -6.82 19.64
CA HIS A 452 -4.56 -7.57 19.63
C HIS A 452 -3.83 -7.41 20.96
N GLU A 453 -3.16 -8.47 21.40
CA GLU A 453 -2.24 -8.47 22.53
C GLU A 453 -1.12 -9.44 22.25
N ASP A 454 0.11 -8.94 22.32
CA ASP A 454 1.30 -9.76 22.38
C ASP A 454 1.50 -10.24 23.81
N LYS A 455 1.40 -11.56 23.99
CA LYS A 455 1.59 -12.26 25.27
C LYS A 455 2.96 -12.94 25.36
N SER A 456 3.84 -12.72 24.39
CA SER A 456 5.18 -13.29 24.44
C SER A 456 6.00 -12.58 25.52
N ASP A 457 6.63 -13.35 26.41
CA ASP A 457 7.45 -12.86 27.53
C ASP A 457 8.78 -12.21 27.07
N LYS A 458 8.93 -12.03 25.76
CA LYS A 458 10.08 -11.37 25.15
C LYS A 458 9.70 -9.90 25.03
N ASP A 459 10.54 -9.00 25.55
CA ASP A 459 10.41 -7.54 25.44
C ASP A 459 10.45 -7.09 23.97
N THR A 460 9.38 -7.39 23.23
CA THR A 460 9.31 -7.38 21.77
C THR A 460 8.46 -6.21 21.33
N GLY A 461 9.09 -5.03 21.33
CA GLY A 461 8.72 -3.92 20.45
C GLY A 461 7.46 -3.15 20.83
N ARG A 462 7.61 -1.84 21.02
CA ARG A 462 6.48 -0.93 21.21
C ARG A 462 5.65 -0.85 19.92
N TYR A 463 4.38 -1.25 19.95
CA TYR A 463 3.46 -1.03 18.82
C TYR A 463 3.13 0.48 18.65
N TYR A 464 3.52 1.04 17.52
CA TYR A 464 3.12 2.38 17.08
C TYR A 464 2.17 2.25 15.89
N VAL A 465 0.94 2.78 16.00
CA VAL A 465 0.06 2.96 14.83
C VAL A 465 0.32 4.37 14.32
N GLY A 466 1.05 4.48 13.22
CA GLY A 466 1.28 5.74 12.53
C GLY A 466 0.81 5.64 11.08
N PHE A 467 -0.17 6.45 10.70
CA PHE A 467 -0.35 6.81 9.29
C PHE A 467 0.58 7.99 9.02
N VAL A 468 1.68 7.76 8.30
CA VAL A 468 2.48 8.85 7.76
C VAL A 468 1.65 9.51 6.66
N PHE A 469 0.95 10.60 6.98
CA PHE A 469 0.42 11.50 5.98
C PHE A 469 1.61 12.23 5.34
N ILE A 470 2.18 11.64 4.29
CA ILE A 470 3.14 12.30 3.41
C ILE A 470 2.37 13.31 2.56
N HIS A 471 2.08 14.49 3.12
CA HIS A 471 1.98 15.67 2.28
C HIS A 471 3.40 15.93 1.78
N LYS A 472 3.59 15.87 0.45
CA LYS A 472 4.87 15.80 -0.28
C LYS A 472 6.00 16.80 0.06
N LYS A 473 5.97 17.60 1.14
CA LYS A 473 6.97 18.66 1.38
C LYS A 473 7.37 19.01 2.83
N CYS A 474 7.03 18.28 3.89
CA CYS A 474 7.56 18.67 5.21
C CYS A 474 7.77 17.52 6.20
N ILE A 475 9.03 17.32 6.61
CA ILE A 475 9.41 16.51 7.77
C ILE A 475 10.21 17.43 8.69
N ILE A 476 9.63 17.75 9.85
CA ILE A 476 10.30 18.53 10.90
C ILE A 476 11.32 17.63 11.59
N LYS A 477 12.60 18.00 11.52
CA LYS A 477 13.72 17.27 12.13
C LYS A 477 13.94 17.79 13.56
N SER A 478 14.01 16.92 14.56
CA SER A 478 14.56 17.25 15.88
C SER A 478 15.96 16.68 16.03
N HIS A 479 16.94 17.51 16.43
CA HIS A 479 18.25 17.03 16.87
C HIS A 479 18.13 16.17 18.13
#